data_AF-A0A6N1V7Y5-F1
#
_entry.id   AF-A0A6N1V7Y5-F1
#
_cell.length_a   1.000
_cell.length_b   1.000
_cell.length_c   1.000
_cell.angle_alpha   90.00
_cell.angle_beta   90.00
_cell.angle_gamma   90.00
#
_symmetry.space_group_name_H-M   'P 1'
#
loop_
_entity.id
_entity.type
_entity.pdbx_description
1 polymer ?
#
loop_
_entity_poly.entity_id
_entity_poly.type
_entity_poly.pdbx_seq_one_letter_code
_entity_poly.pdbx_strand_id
1 'polypeptide(L)'
;MSISPRTYGIEDIEGLVETINGEPFFRAVSASGKRHGLRLERDYWSMLEAIAHEEKVSLGDIIGALEENTRNAGNLTSAVRVFVARWLDGRLRGLRERMSPTAVNSLVNACPSPAFVLSATRQLRFHNPAFLRYIRMTMPSEEVEQVERRLRLQIDMNMDDLLNELRDAKRAFVTMGFAIGINDRRVRGRLNAVLAPSWSEDMIIGYVIT
;
A
#
# COMPACT_ATOMS: atom_id res chain seq x y z
N MET A 1 10.98 5.83 14.01
CA MET A 1 9.70 6.54 13.88
C MET A 1 8.61 5.50 13.79
N SER A 2 7.68 5.49 14.75
CA SER A 2 6.58 4.52 14.80
C SER A 2 5.63 4.78 13.63
N ILE A 3 5.58 3.84 12.71
CA ILE A 3 4.68 3.85 11.56
C ILE A 3 3.34 3.36 12.10
N SER A 4 2.31 4.20 12.09
CA SER A 4 0.97 3.73 12.47
C SER A 4 0.48 2.79 11.35
N PRO A 5 0.26 1.49 11.61
CA PRO A 5 -0.28 0.59 10.59
C PRO A 5 -1.70 1.05 10.26
N ARG A 6 -2.19 0.73 9.05
CA ARG A 6 -3.64 0.51 8.88
C ARG A 6 -4.08 -0.38 10.04
N THR A 7 -4.86 0.18 10.95
CA THR A 7 -5.41 -0.59 12.05
C THR A 7 -6.50 -1.44 11.42
N TYR A 8 -6.17 -2.68 11.06
CA TYR A 8 -7.22 -3.68 10.89
C TYR A 8 -8.00 -3.67 12.20
N GLY A 9 -9.30 -3.44 12.12
CA GLY A 9 -10.15 -3.53 13.30
C GLY A 9 -10.03 -4.93 13.88
N ILE A 10 -10.28 -5.09 15.18
CA ILE A 10 -10.40 -6.43 15.77
C ILE A 10 -11.45 -7.26 15.00
N GLU A 11 -12.50 -6.59 14.52
CA GLU A 11 -13.54 -7.16 13.65
C GLU A 11 -12.99 -7.78 12.35
N ASP A 12 -11.97 -7.16 11.71
CA ASP A 12 -11.33 -7.71 10.51
C ASP A 12 -10.55 -8.99 10.83
N ILE A 13 -9.90 -9.03 12.00
CA ILE A 13 -9.15 -10.19 12.48
C ILE A 13 -10.12 -11.33 12.85
N GLU A 14 -11.23 -11.01 13.52
CA GLU A 14 -12.26 -11.97 13.88
C GLU A 14 -12.88 -12.62 12.63
N GLY A 15 -13.24 -11.81 11.63
CA GLY A 15 -13.73 -12.33 10.35
C GLY A 15 -12.73 -13.23 9.64
N LEU A 16 -11.43 -12.91 9.70
CA LEU A 16 -10.38 -13.79 9.19
C LEU A 16 -10.34 -15.12 9.96
N VAL A 17 -10.41 -15.07 11.30
CA VAL A 17 -10.38 -16.27 12.16
C VAL A 17 -11.56 -17.20 11.88
N GLU A 18 -12.76 -16.66 11.67
CA GLU A 18 -13.96 -17.45 11.34
C GLU A 18 -13.81 -18.24 10.02
N THR A 19 -13.00 -17.76 9.08
CA THR A 19 -12.76 -18.43 7.79
C THR A 19 -11.68 -19.50 7.84
N ILE A 20 -10.92 -19.61 8.94
CA ILE A 20 -9.78 -20.54 9.03
C ILE A 20 -10.29 -21.98 9.02
N ASN A 21 -9.86 -22.74 8.02
CA ASN A 21 -9.98 -24.19 8.04
C ASN A 21 -8.70 -24.83 8.59
N GLY A 22 -8.66 -25.00 9.91
CA GLY A 22 -7.49 -25.51 10.63
C GLY A 22 -7.27 -27.02 10.55
N GLU A 23 -8.11 -27.79 9.86
CA GLU A 23 -7.94 -29.25 9.82
C GLU A 23 -6.81 -29.65 8.85
N PRO A 24 -5.71 -30.24 9.34
CA PRO A 24 -4.61 -30.62 8.47
C PRO A 24 -4.93 -31.95 7.78
N PHE A 25 -4.68 -32.03 6.48
CA PHE A 25 -4.83 -33.26 5.71
C PHE A 25 -3.51 -33.71 5.09
N PHE A 26 -3.42 -35.01 4.85
CA PHE A 26 -2.24 -35.64 4.31
C PHE A 26 -2.20 -35.53 2.78
N ARG A 27 -1.08 -35.11 2.23
CA ARG A 27 -0.77 -35.20 0.80
C ARG A 27 0.65 -35.72 0.62
N ALA A 28 0.82 -36.59 -0.37
CA ALA A 28 2.14 -37.06 -0.77
C ALA A 28 2.65 -36.26 -1.96
N VAL A 29 3.88 -35.75 -1.86
CA VAL A 29 4.56 -34.98 -2.91
C VAL A 29 5.84 -35.70 -3.29
N SER A 30 6.08 -35.86 -4.59
CA SER A 30 7.35 -36.41 -5.10
C SER A 30 8.37 -35.27 -5.25
N ALA A 31 9.53 -35.40 -4.62
CA ALA A 31 10.64 -34.44 -4.70
C ALA A 31 11.97 -35.20 -4.71
N SER A 32 12.93 -34.80 -5.54
CA SER A 32 14.29 -35.39 -5.60
C SER A 32 14.30 -36.93 -5.67
N GLY A 33 13.36 -37.53 -6.41
CA GLY A 33 13.22 -38.98 -6.56
C GLY A 33 12.66 -39.72 -5.33
N LYS A 34 12.28 -39.01 -4.27
CA LYS A 34 11.63 -39.53 -3.06
C LYS A 34 10.19 -39.04 -2.95
N ARG A 35 9.38 -39.76 -2.19
CA ARG A 35 7.99 -39.38 -1.90
C ARG A 35 7.88 -38.90 -0.46
N HIS A 36 7.51 -37.64 -0.27
CA HIS A 36 7.32 -36.99 1.02
C HIS A 36 5.84 -36.96 1.39
N GLY A 37 5.49 -37.55 2.54
CA GLY A 37 4.16 -37.42 3.11
C GLY A 37 4.11 -36.25 4.07
N LEU A 38 3.32 -35.22 3.77
CA LEU A 38 3.16 -34.04 4.61
C LEU A 38 1.71 -33.89 5.04
N ARG A 39 1.51 -33.48 6.29
CA ARG A 39 0.19 -33.17 6.84
C ARG A 39 0.09 -31.67 7.11
N LEU A 40 -0.66 -30.95 6.28
CA LEU A 40 -0.78 -29.50 6.31
C LEU A 40 -2.24 -29.08 6.16
N GLU A 41 -2.56 -27.91 6.69
CA GLU A 41 -3.84 -27.24 6.51
C GLU A 41 -4.05 -26.87 5.03
N ARG A 42 -5.30 -26.78 4.60
CA ARG A 42 -5.65 -26.51 3.19
C ARG A 42 -5.08 -25.19 2.67
N ASP A 43 -5.00 -24.19 3.52
CA ASP A 43 -4.47 -22.88 3.17
C ASP A 43 -2.98 -22.95 2.83
N TYR A 44 -2.19 -23.74 3.56
CA TYR A 44 -0.78 -23.95 3.22
C TYR A 44 -0.60 -24.64 1.87
N TRP A 45 -1.44 -25.64 1.54
CA TRP A 45 -1.38 -26.28 0.23
C TRP A 45 -1.70 -25.30 -0.91
N SER A 46 -2.75 -24.49 -0.72
CA SER A 46 -3.15 -23.49 -1.70
C SER A 46 -2.07 -22.42 -1.88
N MET A 47 -1.45 -21.97 -0.80
CA MET A 47 -0.33 -21.03 -0.82
C MET A 47 0.90 -21.62 -1.51
N LEU A 48 1.24 -22.88 -1.24
CA LEU A 48 2.38 -23.54 -1.91
C LEU A 48 2.18 -23.66 -3.42
N GLU A 49 0.95 -23.96 -3.87
CA GLU A 49 0.61 -23.97 -5.29
C GLU A 49 0.72 -22.57 -5.92
N ALA A 50 0.25 -21.53 -5.22
CA ALA A 50 0.40 -20.14 -5.66
C ALA A 50 1.88 -19.72 -5.75
N ILE A 51 2.69 -20.07 -4.75
CA ILE A 51 4.14 -19.80 -4.73
C ILE A 51 4.82 -20.53 -5.89
N ALA A 52 4.55 -21.82 -6.07
CA ALA A 52 5.11 -22.60 -7.17
C ALA A 52 4.79 -21.98 -8.54
N HIS A 53 3.56 -21.50 -8.71
CA HIS A 53 3.13 -20.80 -9.91
C HIS A 53 3.84 -19.44 -10.11
N GLU A 54 3.92 -18.59 -9.08
CA GLU A 54 4.58 -17.27 -9.17
C GLU A 54 6.08 -17.40 -9.44
N GLU A 55 6.74 -18.37 -8.79
CA GLU A 55 8.18 -18.65 -8.94
C GLU A 55 8.51 -19.53 -10.16
N LYS A 56 7.49 -20.04 -10.86
CA LYS A 56 7.63 -20.94 -12.03
C LYS A 56 8.46 -22.19 -11.74
N VAL A 57 8.25 -22.79 -10.58
CA VAL A 57 8.87 -24.05 -10.14
C VAL A 57 7.79 -25.08 -9.80
N SER A 58 8.15 -26.36 -9.68
CA SER A 58 7.19 -27.37 -9.21
C SER A 58 7.10 -27.37 -7.68
N LEU A 59 5.99 -27.88 -7.14
CA LEU A 59 5.87 -28.13 -5.70
C LEU A 59 6.97 -29.09 -5.20
N GLY A 60 7.36 -30.07 -6.03
CA GLY A 60 8.46 -30.98 -5.73
C GLY A 60 9.79 -30.26 -5.55
N ASP A 61 10.09 -29.26 -6.38
CA ASP A 61 11.34 -28.49 -6.28
C ASP A 61 11.41 -27.71 -4.96
N ILE A 62 10.29 -27.10 -4.55
CA ILE A 62 10.19 -26.39 -3.26
C ILE A 62 10.42 -27.36 -2.10
N ILE A 63 9.73 -28.51 -2.09
CA ILE A 63 9.85 -29.50 -1.01
C ILE A 63 11.26 -30.09 -0.98
N GLY A 64 11.86 -30.39 -2.12
CA GLY A 64 13.23 -30.89 -2.22
C GLY A 64 14.25 -29.91 -1.67
N ALA A 65 14.15 -28.63 -2.05
CA ALA A 65 15.01 -27.57 -1.51
C ALA A 65 14.85 -27.41 0.01
N LEU A 66 13.63 -27.49 0.53
CA LEU A 66 13.39 -27.44 1.98
C LEU A 66 13.93 -28.65 2.72
N GLU A 67 13.80 -29.86 2.16
CA GLU A 67 14.36 -31.08 2.74
C GLU A 67 15.88 -30.97 2.85
N GLU A 68 16.57 -30.56 1.79
CA GLU A 68 18.03 -30.40 1.79
C GLU A 68 18.51 -29.43 2.87
N ASN A 69 17.81 -28.31 3.06
CA ASN A 69 18.13 -27.31 4.07
C ASN A 69 17.73 -27.71 5.51
N THR A 70 16.85 -28.70 5.68
CA THR A 70 16.35 -29.14 7.00
C THR A 70 17.01 -30.41 7.53
N ARG A 71 17.86 -31.07 6.73
CA ARG A 71 18.60 -32.30 7.10
C ARG A 71 19.37 -32.23 8.43
N ASN A 72 19.63 -31.05 8.98
CA ASN A 72 20.38 -30.88 10.21
C ASN A 72 19.56 -30.60 11.49
N ALA A 73 18.25 -30.30 11.45
CA ALA A 73 17.57 -29.90 12.71
C ALA A 73 16.01 -29.88 12.77
N GLY A 74 15.21 -30.48 11.87
CA GLY A 74 13.75 -30.33 12.07
C GLY A 74 12.75 -31.09 11.21
N ASN A 75 11.48 -30.94 11.60
CA ASN A 75 10.29 -31.46 10.92
C ASN A 75 10.03 -30.69 9.61
N LEU A 76 10.10 -31.39 8.47
CA LEU A 76 9.85 -30.84 7.13
C LEU A 76 8.50 -30.11 7.03
N THR A 77 7.46 -30.60 7.72
CA THR A 77 6.14 -29.95 7.76
C THR A 77 6.21 -28.57 8.40
N SER A 78 6.93 -28.43 9.52
CA SER A 78 7.13 -27.12 10.18
C SER A 78 7.98 -26.20 9.31
N ALA A 79 9.00 -26.72 8.64
CA ALA A 79 9.83 -25.95 7.74
C ALA A 79 9.04 -25.39 6.55
N VAL A 80 8.11 -26.17 6.00
CA VAL A 80 7.18 -25.72 4.96
C VAL A 80 6.31 -24.56 5.45
N ARG A 81 5.72 -24.65 6.65
CA ARG A 81 4.92 -23.54 7.21
C ARG A 81 5.75 -22.26 7.39
N VAL A 82 6.97 -22.39 7.90
CA VAL A 82 7.90 -21.25 8.06
C VAL A 82 8.31 -20.67 6.71
N PHE A 83 8.56 -21.51 5.70
CA PHE A 83 8.88 -21.07 4.35
C PHE A 83 7.75 -20.22 3.75
N VAL A 84 6.51 -20.70 3.80
CA VAL A 84 5.34 -19.95 3.30
C VAL A 84 5.21 -18.61 4.03
N ALA A 85 5.32 -18.60 5.35
CA ALA A 85 5.24 -17.37 6.14
C ALA A 85 6.34 -16.37 5.77
N ARG A 86 7.59 -16.82 5.58
CA ARG A 86 8.71 -15.97 5.16
C ARG A 86 8.55 -15.43 3.75
N TRP A 87 8.06 -16.25 2.82
CA TRP A 87 7.80 -15.82 1.45
C TRP A 87 6.72 -14.73 1.41
N LEU A 88 5.63 -14.90 2.16
CA LEU A 88 4.57 -13.90 2.28
C LEU A 88 5.06 -12.61 2.96
N ASP A 89 5.84 -12.70 4.05
CA ASP A 89 6.43 -11.52 4.70
C ASP A 89 7.36 -10.76 3.74
N GLY A 90 8.20 -11.47 2.99
CA GLY A 90 9.05 -10.87 1.96
C GLY A 90 8.25 -10.13 0.90
N ARG A 91 7.16 -10.74 0.40
CA ARG A 91 6.27 -10.12 -0.60
C ARG A 91 5.57 -8.88 -0.04
N LEU A 92 5.07 -8.96 1.18
CA LEU A 92 4.41 -7.85 1.87
C LEU A 92 5.37 -6.67 2.08
N ARG A 93 6.61 -6.94 2.50
CA ARG A 93 7.65 -5.90 2.64
C ARG A 93 7.94 -5.22 1.31
N GLY A 94 8.17 -5.98 0.24
CA GLY A 94 8.44 -5.42 -1.08
C GLY A 94 7.27 -4.58 -1.62
N LEU A 95 6.02 -4.98 -1.35
CA LEU A 95 4.83 -4.17 -1.67
C LEU A 95 4.78 -2.89 -0.84
N ARG A 96 5.03 -2.97 0.47
CA ARG A 96 5.05 -1.81 1.38
C ARG A 96 6.15 -0.79 1.01
N GLU A 97 7.32 -1.24 0.60
CA GLU A 97 8.38 -0.34 0.13
C GLU A 97 7.95 0.48 -1.10
N ARG A 98 7.28 -0.18 -2.06
CA ARG A 98 6.72 0.47 -3.26
C ARG A 98 5.53 1.38 -2.96
N MET A 99 4.78 1.09 -1.91
CA MET A 99 3.66 1.92 -1.42
C MET A 99 4.06 2.82 -0.26
N SER A 100 5.30 3.29 -0.21
CA SER A 100 5.78 4.15 0.89
C SER A 100 5.45 5.62 0.64
N PRO A 101 5.37 6.47 1.69
CA PRO A 101 5.27 7.92 1.52
C PRO A 101 6.37 8.50 0.63
N THR A 102 7.58 7.93 0.67
CA THR A 102 8.68 8.29 -0.22
C THR A 102 8.34 8.02 -1.68
N ALA A 103 7.77 6.86 -2.00
CA ALA A 103 7.33 6.54 -3.37
C ALA A 103 6.23 7.50 -3.85
N VAL A 104 5.28 7.85 -2.97
CA VAL A 104 4.25 8.87 -3.26
C VAL A 104 4.89 10.23 -3.57
N ASN A 105 5.86 10.66 -2.76
CA ASN A 105 6.60 11.90 -3.00
C ASN A 105 7.34 11.88 -4.36
N SER A 106 7.94 10.74 -4.74
CA SER A 106 8.57 10.59 -6.06
C SER A 106 7.56 10.71 -7.20
N LEU A 107 6.38 10.11 -7.09
CA LEU A 107 5.31 10.22 -8.09
C LEU A 107 4.85 11.68 -8.27
N VAL A 108 4.67 12.39 -7.16
CA VAL A 108 4.21 13.79 -7.19
C VAL A 108 5.28 14.70 -7.80
N ASN A 109 6.54 14.55 -7.40
CA ASN A 109 7.63 15.35 -7.96
C ASN A 109 7.88 15.10 -9.45
N ALA A 110 7.67 13.87 -9.93
CA ALA A 110 7.78 13.52 -11.34
C ALA A 110 6.59 14.02 -12.18
N CYS A 111 5.49 14.43 -11.55
CA CYS A 111 4.31 14.94 -12.25
C CYS A 111 4.57 16.34 -12.84
N PRO A 112 4.28 16.59 -14.13
CA PRO A 112 4.48 17.89 -14.76
C PRO A 112 3.36 18.90 -14.42
N SER A 113 2.15 18.43 -14.11
CA SER A 113 1.03 19.29 -13.72
C SER A 113 1.12 19.66 -12.23
N PRO A 114 0.57 20.81 -11.80
CA PRO A 114 0.60 21.21 -10.39
C PRO A 114 -0.09 20.16 -9.52
N ALA A 115 0.67 19.54 -8.61
CA ALA A 115 0.21 18.41 -7.81
C ALA A 115 0.66 18.50 -6.35
N PHE A 116 -0.18 18.00 -5.45
CA PHE A 116 0.08 17.97 -4.02
C PHE A 116 -0.54 16.73 -3.36
N VAL A 117 -0.14 16.46 -2.12
CA VAL A 117 -0.61 15.33 -1.31
C VAL A 117 -1.16 15.83 0.00
N LEU A 118 -2.38 15.39 0.34
CA LEU A 118 -2.99 15.63 1.64
C LEU A 118 -3.12 14.33 2.42
N SER A 119 -2.83 14.39 3.72
CA SER A 119 -3.24 13.34 4.65
C SER A 119 -4.77 13.35 4.86
N ALA A 120 -5.30 12.26 5.43
CA ALA A 120 -6.68 12.21 5.93
C ALA A 120 -6.99 13.35 6.93
N THR A 121 -5.98 13.84 7.66
CA THR A 121 -6.09 15.00 8.56
C THR A 121 -5.94 16.36 7.87
N ARG A 122 -5.98 16.38 6.52
CA ARG A 122 -5.86 17.58 5.66
C ARG A 122 -4.52 18.33 5.81
N GLN A 123 -3.48 17.64 6.26
CA GLN A 123 -2.14 18.22 6.29
C GLN A 123 -1.50 18.06 4.91
N LEU A 124 -0.89 19.13 4.40
CA LEU A 124 -0.07 19.10 3.20
C LEU A 124 1.20 18.29 3.48
N ARG A 125 1.33 17.13 2.86
CA ARG A 125 2.46 16.20 3.06
C ARG A 125 3.56 16.43 2.03
N PHE A 126 3.18 16.50 0.76
CA PHE A 126 4.09 16.66 -0.37
C PHE A 126 3.47 17.59 -1.41
N HIS A 127 4.31 18.19 -2.24
CA HIS A 127 3.91 18.93 -3.43
C HIS A 127 5.05 18.95 -4.45
N ASN A 128 4.72 19.23 -5.70
CA ASN A 128 5.74 19.39 -6.73
C ASN A 128 6.06 20.88 -7.00
N PRO A 129 7.15 21.18 -7.73
CA PRO A 129 7.50 22.56 -8.07
C PRO A 129 6.44 23.28 -8.91
N ALA A 130 5.70 22.56 -9.76
CA ALA A 130 4.62 23.13 -10.57
C ALA A 130 3.49 23.69 -9.69
N PHE A 131 3.17 23.04 -8.58
CA PHE A 131 2.21 23.53 -7.58
C PHE A 131 2.63 24.85 -6.94
N LEU A 132 3.88 24.95 -6.50
CA LEU A 132 4.40 26.21 -5.96
C LEU A 132 4.39 27.32 -7.01
N ARG A 133 4.73 27.02 -8.26
CA ARG A 133 4.69 27.99 -9.36
C ARG A 133 3.27 28.49 -9.62
N TYR A 134 2.30 27.56 -9.65
CA TYR A 134 0.87 27.89 -9.78
C TYR A 134 0.41 28.83 -8.66
N ILE A 135 0.77 28.55 -7.40
CA ILE A 135 0.45 29.42 -6.27
C ILE A 135 1.10 30.80 -6.42
N ARG A 136 2.39 30.87 -6.75
CA ARG A 136 3.12 32.14 -6.94
C ARG A 136 2.51 33.02 -8.03
N MET A 137 2.10 32.42 -9.14
CA MET A 137 1.45 33.14 -10.24
C MET A 137 0.09 33.68 -9.85
N THR A 138 -0.66 32.94 -9.05
CA THR A 138 -2.02 33.32 -8.65
C THR A 138 -2.04 34.23 -7.40
N MET A 139 -0.96 34.23 -6.62
CA MET A 139 -0.76 35.08 -5.44
C MET A 139 0.66 35.67 -5.41
N PRO A 140 0.98 36.67 -6.25
CA PRO A 140 2.29 37.31 -6.22
C PRO A 140 2.45 38.09 -4.90
N SER A 141 3.31 37.61 -4.01
CA SER A 141 3.73 38.24 -2.75
C SER A 141 5.23 38.03 -2.59
N GLU A 142 5.97 38.95 -1.97
CA GLU A 142 7.43 38.84 -1.79
C GLU A 142 7.82 37.78 -0.72
N GLU A 143 6.89 37.36 0.13
CA GLU A 143 7.11 36.36 1.21
C GLU A 143 7.00 34.90 0.76
N VAL A 144 7.47 34.57 -0.45
CA VAL A 144 7.25 33.24 -1.06
C VAL A 144 8.01 32.11 -0.34
N GLU A 145 9.13 32.41 0.32
CA GLU A 145 9.94 31.41 1.01
C GLU A 145 9.28 30.82 2.26
N GLN A 146 8.26 31.49 2.83
CA GLN A 146 7.49 30.98 3.98
C GLN A 146 6.11 30.42 3.61
N VAL A 147 5.76 30.38 2.31
CA VAL A 147 4.45 29.96 1.83
C VAL A 147 4.12 28.54 2.27
N GLU A 148 5.06 27.60 2.14
CA GLU A 148 4.86 26.18 2.48
C GLU A 148 4.30 25.98 3.90
N ARG A 149 4.75 26.79 4.88
CA ARG A 149 4.31 26.69 6.28
C ARG A 149 2.97 27.38 6.57
N ARG A 150 2.48 28.23 5.67
CA ARG A 150 1.26 29.03 5.85
C ARG A 150 0.13 28.64 4.90
N LEU A 151 0.37 27.72 3.96
CA LEU A 151 -0.65 27.20 3.05
C LEU A 151 -1.76 26.51 3.84
N ARG A 152 -2.98 27.02 3.71
CA ARG A 152 -4.20 26.34 4.17
C ARG A 152 -4.97 25.84 2.98
N LEU A 153 -5.02 24.52 2.81
CA LEU A 153 -5.78 23.86 1.77
C LEU A 153 -7.15 23.44 2.29
N GLN A 154 -8.19 23.82 1.55
CA GLN A 154 -9.55 23.39 1.78
C GLN A 154 -10.06 22.70 0.51
N ILE A 155 -10.69 21.55 0.68
CA ILE A 155 -11.40 20.83 -0.38
C ILE A 155 -12.90 20.94 -0.12
N ASP A 156 -13.69 20.93 -1.19
CA ASP A 156 -15.14 21.16 -1.11
C ASP A 156 -15.94 19.94 -0.62
N MET A 157 -15.27 18.81 -0.35
CA MET A 157 -15.87 17.59 0.20
C MET A 157 -15.30 17.26 1.59
N ASN A 158 -16.07 16.52 2.38
CA ASN A 158 -15.53 15.90 3.59
C ASN A 158 -14.40 14.93 3.20
N MET A 159 -13.36 14.83 4.02
CA MET A 159 -12.23 13.96 3.71
C MET A 159 -12.60 12.48 3.86
N ASP A 160 -13.45 12.13 4.83
CA ASP A 160 -13.87 10.74 5.02
C ASP A 160 -14.74 10.26 3.86
N ASP A 161 -15.68 11.11 3.40
CA ASP A 161 -16.48 10.85 2.21
C ASP A 161 -15.60 10.70 0.96
N LEU A 162 -14.58 11.57 0.81
CA LEU A 162 -13.61 11.46 -0.28
C LEU A 162 -12.85 10.14 -0.26
N LEU A 163 -12.34 9.75 0.90
CA LEU A 163 -11.59 8.50 1.05
C LEU A 163 -12.49 7.30 0.76
N ASN A 164 -13.75 7.31 1.21
CA ASN A 164 -14.72 6.26 0.92
C ASN A 164 -15.04 6.19 -0.57
N GLU A 165 -15.28 7.33 -1.24
CA GLU A 165 -15.53 7.37 -2.68
C GLU A 165 -14.32 6.86 -3.49
N LEU A 166 -13.09 7.20 -3.07
CA LEU A 166 -11.87 6.76 -3.74
C LEU A 166 -11.50 5.31 -3.46
N ARG A 167 -11.99 4.73 -2.35
CA ARG A 167 -11.82 3.30 -2.03
C ARG A 167 -12.77 2.40 -2.80
N ASP A 168 -13.90 2.93 -3.28
CA ASP A 168 -14.76 2.20 -4.20
C ASP A 168 -14.02 1.98 -5.53
N ALA A 169 -13.62 0.73 -5.79
CA ALA A 169 -12.80 0.30 -6.92
C ALA A 169 -13.37 0.64 -8.30
N LYS A 170 -14.60 1.16 -8.37
CA LYS A 170 -15.26 1.60 -9.60
C LYS A 170 -14.82 2.99 -10.09
N ARG A 171 -14.20 3.83 -9.25
CA ARG A 171 -13.79 5.20 -9.65
C ARG A 171 -12.27 5.36 -9.67
N ALA A 172 -11.75 5.82 -10.82
CA ALA A 172 -10.32 6.11 -10.97
C ALA A 172 -9.88 7.40 -10.25
N PHE A 173 -10.76 8.40 -10.16
CA PHE A 173 -10.52 9.69 -9.50
C PHE A 173 -11.85 10.39 -9.16
N VAL A 174 -11.79 11.42 -8.30
CA VAL A 174 -12.91 12.32 -7.98
C VAL A 174 -12.52 13.75 -8.35
N THR A 175 -13.32 14.41 -9.17
CA THR A 175 -13.12 15.84 -9.49
C THR A 175 -13.85 16.71 -8.47
N MET A 176 -13.15 17.69 -7.91
CA MET A 176 -13.72 18.60 -6.90
C MET A 176 -13.11 20.00 -6.97
N GLY A 177 -13.77 20.97 -6.34
CA GLY A 177 -13.19 22.27 -6.09
C GLY A 177 -12.26 22.26 -4.88
N PHE A 178 -11.33 23.20 -4.88
CA PHE A 178 -10.45 23.47 -3.74
C PHE A 178 -10.24 24.97 -3.57
N ALA A 179 -9.86 25.36 -2.38
CA ALA A 179 -9.38 26.70 -2.05
C ALA A 179 -8.03 26.62 -1.34
N ILE A 180 -7.11 27.50 -1.74
CA ILE A 180 -5.83 27.73 -1.08
C ILE A 180 -5.89 29.10 -0.43
N GLY A 181 -5.62 29.17 0.88
CA GLY A 181 -5.47 30.41 1.62
C GLY A 181 -4.01 30.68 1.99
N ILE A 182 -3.56 31.92 1.79
CA ILE A 182 -2.32 32.47 2.36
C ILE A 182 -2.66 33.86 2.91
N ASN A 183 -2.55 34.05 4.22
CA ASN A 183 -2.98 35.29 4.91
C ASN A 183 -4.43 35.65 4.49
N ASP A 184 -4.66 36.85 3.94
CA ASP A 184 -5.98 37.32 3.49
C ASP A 184 -6.31 36.97 2.04
N ARG A 185 -5.38 36.34 1.31
CA ARG A 185 -5.59 35.96 -0.09
C ARG A 185 -6.07 34.53 -0.20
N ARG A 186 -7.03 34.30 -1.10
CA ARG A 186 -7.57 32.98 -1.42
C ARG A 186 -7.60 32.76 -2.91
N VAL A 187 -7.17 31.57 -3.33
CA VAL A 187 -7.26 31.08 -4.71
C VAL A 187 -8.18 29.89 -4.72
N ARG A 188 -9.13 29.87 -5.64
CA ARG A 188 -10.02 28.74 -5.86
C ARG A 188 -9.69 28.10 -7.21
N GLY A 189 -9.83 26.78 -7.27
CA GLY A 189 -9.62 26.03 -8.49
C GLY A 189 -10.35 24.70 -8.44
N ARG A 190 -10.10 23.85 -9.43
CA ARG A 190 -10.58 22.47 -9.47
C ARG A 190 -9.41 21.50 -9.52
N LEU A 191 -9.57 20.32 -8.96
CA LEU A 191 -8.58 19.26 -8.98
C LEU A 191 -9.24 17.91 -9.26
N ASN A 192 -8.42 16.97 -9.72
CA ASN A 192 -8.72 15.55 -9.69
C ASN A 192 -7.97 14.92 -8.51
N ALA A 193 -8.71 14.29 -7.59
CA ALA A 193 -8.17 13.58 -6.45
C ALA A 193 -8.12 12.07 -6.74
N VAL A 194 -7.02 11.44 -6.34
CA VAL A 194 -6.86 9.97 -6.33
C VAL A 194 -6.35 9.51 -4.98
N LEU A 195 -6.58 8.25 -4.62
CA LEU A 195 -5.97 7.68 -3.42
C LEU A 195 -4.45 7.54 -3.66
N ALA A 196 -3.64 8.04 -2.73
CA ALA A 196 -2.21 7.86 -2.81
C ALA A 196 -1.86 6.39 -2.47
N PRO A 197 -0.94 5.75 -3.21
CA PRO A 197 -0.49 4.39 -2.92
C PRO A 197 0.41 4.37 -1.67
N SER A 198 -0.20 4.46 -0.49
CA SER A 198 0.47 4.52 0.82
C SER A 198 -0.06 3.42 1.74
N TRP A 199 0.84 2.58 2.27
CA TRP A 199 0.45 1.52 3.23
C TRP A 199 0.34 2.01 4.68
N SER A 200 1.01 3.12 5.02
CA SER A 200 1.18 3.60 6.39
C SER A 200 0.20 4.70 6.81
N GLU A 201 -0.35 5.43 5.84
CA GLU A 201 -1.30 6.51 6.12
C GLU A 201 -2.21 6.69 4.91
N ASP A 202 -3.50 6.93 5.16
CA ASP A 202 -4.42 7.32 4.10
C ASP A 202 -4.09 8.75 3.65
N MET A 203 -3.86 8.89 2.36
CA MET A 203 -3.54 10.15 1.70
C MET A 203 -4.24 10.22 0.36
N ILE A 204 -4.46 11.42 -0.14
CA ILE A 204 -4.87 11.67 -1.51
C ILE A 204 -3.77 12.40 -2.27
N ILE A 205 -3.68 12.17 -3.58
CA ILE A 205 -2.94 13.04 -4.49
C ILE A 205 -3.96 13.90 -5.22
N GLY A 206 -3.80 15.22 -5.13
CA GLY A 206 -4.60 16.20 -5.86
C GLY A 206 -3.82 16.75 -7.04
N TYR A 207 -4.35 16.57 -8.25
CA TYR A 207 -3.84 17.17 -9.49
C TYR A 207 -4.70 18.37 -9.85
N VAL A 208 -4.13 19.58 -9.81
CA VAL A 208 -4.84 20.81 -10.14
C VAL A 208 -5.14 20.84 -11.65
N ILE A 209 -6.38 21.18 -11.97
CA ILE A 209 -6.85 21.42 -13.33
C ILE A 209 -6.62 22.90 -13.62
N THR A 210 -5.69 23.17 -14.54
CA THR A 210 -5.32 24.52 -15.00
C THR A 210 -5.98 24.84 -16.34
#